data_AF-A0A934GFR3-F1
#
_entry.id   AF-A0A934GFR3-F1
#
_cell.length_a   1.000
_cell.length_b   1.000
_cell.length_c   1.000
_cell.angle_alpha   90.00
_cell.angle_beta   90.00
_cell.angle_gamma   90.00
#
_symmetry.space_group_name_H-M   'P 1'
#
loop_
_entity.id
_entity.type
_entity.pdbx_description
1 polymer ?
#
loop_
_entity_poly.entity_id
_entity_poly.type
_entity_poly.pdbx_seq_one_letter_code
_entity_poly.pdbx_strand_id
1 'polypeptide(L)'
;MFRKFIVLAAISTIGASAFALDNDQVQRSVQLKDASTVHIFKDGKMAMEDKYGRAVRMEPGHVMDAKNGEKITMHGDEVGRLASILFVPN
;
A
#
# COMPACT_ATOMS: atom_id res chain seq x y z
N MET A 1 24.19 -41.46 -16.23
CA MET A 1 24.75 -40.09 -16.24
C MET A 1 23.62 -39.10 -15.96
N PHE A 2 23.79 -38.34 -14.87
CA PHE A 2 22.96 -37.32 -14.22
C PHE A 2 21.56 -36.91 -14.75
N ARG A 3 20.55 -37.44 -14.03
CA ARG A 3 19.27 -36.87 -13.55
C ARG A 3 18.62 -35.69 -14.30
N LYS A 4 17.39 -35.94 -14.75
CA LYS A 4 16.38 -34.99 -15.25
C LYS A 4 16.13 -33.89 -14.20
N PHE A 5 16.41 -32.64 -14.55
CA PHE A 5 16.03 -31.48 -13.74
C PHE A 5 14.53 -31.25 -13.88
N ILE A 6 13.77 -31.54 -12.82
CA ILE A 6 12.39 -31.08 -12.68
C ILE A 6 12.46 -29.61 -12.26
N VAL A 7 12.16 -28.71 -13.19
CA VAL A 7 11.95 -27.29 -12.89
C VAL A 7 10.57 -27.17 -12.24
N LEU A 8 10.55 -27.15 -10.90
CA LEU A 8 9.35 -26.82 -10.15
C LEU A 8 9.21 -25.29 -10.12
N ALA A 9 8.59 -24.73 -11.16
CA ALA A 9 8.19 -23.32 -11.16
C ALA A 9 7.00 -23.15 -10.22
N ALA A 10 7.28 -22.98 -8.92
CA ALA A 10 6.28 -22.57 -7.95
C ALA A 10 5.95 -21.09 -8.19
N ILE A 11 5.00 -20.84 -9.09
CA ILE A 11 4.39 -19.52 -9.25
C ILE A 11 3.48 -19.32 -8.03
N SER A 12 4.07 -18.91 -6.91
CA SER A 12 3.32 -18.34 -5.81
C SER A 12 2.93 -16.92 -6.22
N THR A 13 1.85 -16.81 -7.01
CA THR A 13 1.06 -15.58 -7.04
C THR A 13 0.48 -15.41 -5.64
N ILE A 14 1.25 -14.80 -4.74
CA ILE A 14 0.69 -14.18 -3.56
C ILE A 14 -0.22 -13.09 -4.12
N GLY A 15 -1.53 -13.39 -4.14
CA GLY A 15 -2.54 -12.46 -4.56
C GLY A 15 -2.37 -11.20 -3.73
N ALA A 16 -1.87 -10.14 -4.36
CA ALA A 16 -1.98 -8.81 -3.80
C ALA A 16 -3.46 -8.44 -3.93
N SER A 17 -4.26 -8.81 -2.94
CA SER A 17 -5.53 -8.16 -2.69
C SER A 17 -5.22 -6.71 -2.37
N ALA A 18 -5.10 -5.89 -3.42
CA ALA A 18 -5.17 -4.46 -3.29
C ALA A 18 -6.61 -4.18 -2.87
N PHE A 19 -6.85 -4.06 -1.56
CA PHE A 19 -8.06 -3.42 -1.09
C PHE A 19 -7.96 -1.97 -1.56
N ALA A 20 -8.51 -1.69 -2.74
CA ALA A 20 -8.82 -0.33 -3.09
C ALA A 20 -9.86 0.11 -2.07
N LEU A 21 -9.49 1.05 -1.20
CA LEU A 21 -10.49 1.81 -0.46
C LEU A 21 -11.44 2.42 -1.50
N ASP A 22 -12.64 1.86 -1.62
CA ASP A 22 -13.69 2.42 -2.45
C ASP A 22 -14.32 3.59 -1.68
N ASN A 23 -13.55 4.68 -1.60
CA ASN A 23 -13.92 5.89 -0.88
C ASN A 23 -13.74 7.08 -1.80
N ASP A 24 -14.82 7.86 -2.00
CA ASP A 24 -14.81 9.03 -2.86
C ASP A 24 -13.80 10.12 -2.42
N GLN A 25 -13.18 10.01 -1.24
CA GLN A 25 -12.13 10.93 -0.81
C GLN A 25 -10.72 10.52 -1.30
N VAL A 26 -10.50 9.24 -1.61
CA VAL A 26 -9.20 8.71 -2.02
C VAL A 26 -9.06 8.85 -3.54
N GLN A 27 -8.02 9.56 -3.98
CA GLN A 27 -7.73 9.76 -5.39
C GLN A 27 -6.89 8.60 -5.96
N ARG A 28 -5.91 8.13 -5.18
CA ARG A 28 -4.96 7.10 -5.62
C ARG A 28 -4.41 6.33 -4.42
N SER A 29 -4.30 5.02 -4.55
CA SER A 29 -3.63 4.16 -3.56
C SER A 29 -2.40 3.53 -4.20
N VAL A 30 -1.27 3.51 -3.50
CA VAL A 30 -0.01 2.95 -4.00
C VAL A 30 0.59 1.97 -3.00
N GLN A 31 0.85 0.73 -3.45
CA GLN A 31 1.57 -0.26 -2.65
C GLN A 31 3.07 0.04 -2.59
N LEU A 32 3.61 -0.08 -1.39
CA LEU A 32 5.03 0.10 -1.08
C LEU A 32 5.77 -1.24 -1.04
N LYS A 33 7.11 -1.19 -1.09
CA LYS A 33 7.96 -2.40 -1.11
C LYS A 33 7.85 -3.23 0.18
N ASP A 34 7.54 -2.61 1.30
CA ASP A 34 7.35 -3.26 2.61
C ASP A 34 5.94 -3.86 2.80
N ALA A 35 5.14 -3.90 1.73
CA ALA A 35 3.76 -4.34 1.69
C ALA A 35 2.75 -3.42 2.41
N SER A 36 3.16 -2.21 2.82
CA SER A 36 2.22 -1.16 3.21
C SER A 36 1.57 -0.47 2.00
N THR A 37 0.56 0.36 2.24
CA THR A 37 -0.13 1.14 1.19
C THR A 37 -0.22 2.60 1.60
N VAL A 38 0.18 3.50 0.71
CA VAL A 38 -0.07 4.95 0.86
C VAL A 38 -1.32 5.34 0.08
N HIS A 39 -2.23 6.05 0.74
CA HIS A 39 -3.43 6.63 0.14
C HIS A 39 -3.23 8.12 -0.06
N ILE A 40 -3.35 8.55 -1.31
CA ILE A 40 -3.32 9.94 -1.73
C ILE A 40 -4.77 10.39 -1.89
N PHE A 41 -5.14 11.42 -1.15
CA PHE A 41 -6.48 11.98 -1.17
C PHE A 41 -6.63 13.05 -2.25
N LYS A 42 -7.87 13.42 -2.60
CA LYS A 42 -8.15 14.45 -3.61
C LYS A 42 -7.51 15.82 -3.32
N ASP A 43 -7.21 16.12 -2.07
CA ASP A 43 -6.52 17.34 -1.64
C ASP A 43 -4.98 17.24 -1.69
N GLY A 44 -4.44 16.11 -2.16
CA GLY A 44 -3.00 15.86 -2.28
C GLY A 44 -2.30 15.53 -0.95
N LYS A 45 -3.05 15.45 0.16
CA LYS A 45 -2.50 14.92 1.40
C LYS A 45 -2.47 13.40 1.37
N MET A 46 -1.73 12.81 2.28
CA MET A 46 -1.48 11.37 2.31
C MET A 46 -1.74 10.77 3.69
N ALA A 47 -2.05 9.49 3.70
CA ALA A 47 -2.05 8.65 4.89
C ALA A 47 -1.60 7.23 4.52
N MET A 48 -1.14 6.45 5.48
CA MET A 48 -0.59 5.12 5.23
C MET A 48 -1.32 4.04 6.02
N GLU A 49 -1.51 2.90 5.39
CA GLU A 49 -1.90 1.64 6.01
C GLU A 49 -0.71 0.69 6.07
N ASP A 50 -0.55 -0.01 7.19
CA ASP A 50 0.39 -1.12 7.26
C ASP A 50 -0.10 -2.32 6.42
N LYS A 51 0.76 -3.34 6.30
CA LYS A 51 0.44 -4.60 5.60
C LYS A 51 -0.77 -5.37 6.16
N TYR A 52 -1.32 -4.95 7.29
CA TYR A 52 -2.49 -5.53 7.94
C TYR A 52 -3.74 -4.65 7.80
N GLY A 53 -3.68 -3.57 7.01
CA GLY A 53 -4.80 -2.65 6.79
C GLY A 53 -5.06 -1.72 7.98
N ARG A 54 -4.05 -1.47 8.84
CA ARG A 54 -4.18 -0.53 9.96
C ARG A 54 -3.61 0.82 9.56
N ALA A 55 -4.36 1.90 9.81
CA ALA A 55 -3.82 3.25 9.67
C ALA A 55 -2.61 3.44 10.60
N VAL A 56 -1.47 3.82 10.01
CA VAL A 56 -0.22 4.08 10.72
C VAL A 56 0.28 5.48 10.37
N ARG A 57 0.95 6.11 11.34
CA ARG A 57 1.56 7.43 11.15
C ARG A 57 2.79 7.30 10.26
N MET A 58 3.03 8.31 9.44
CA MET A 58 4.26 8.46 8.68
C MET A 58 4.77 9.89 8.82
N GLU A 59 6.07 10.04 9.02
CA GLU A 59 6.69 11.35 9.15
C GLU A 59 6.55 12.15 7.83
N PRO A 60 6.09 13.41 7.87
CA PRO A 60 6.09 14.28 6.70
C PRO A 60 7.49 14.41 6.10
N GLY A 61 7.60 14.38 4.77
CA GLY A 61 8.89 14.41 4.07
C GLY A 61 9.60 13.07 3.99
N HIS A 62 9.10 12.01 4.63
CA HIS A 62 9.64 10.66 4.46
C HIS A 62 9.49 10.19 3.02
N VAL A 63 10.54 9.60 2.45
CA VAL A 63 10.55 9.08 1.07
C VAL A 63 10.29 7.59 1.09
N MET A 64 9.17 7.19 0.50
CA MET A 64 8.69 5.81 0.41
C MET A 64 9.03 5.23 -0.96
N ASP A 65 9.49 3.97 -0.98
CA ASP A 65 9.72 3.23 -2.20
C ASP A 65 8.47 2.43 -2.58
N ALA A 66 7.82 2.83 -3.67
CA ALA A 66 6.68 2.11 -4.23
C ALA A 66 7.13 0.82 -4.92
N LYS A 67 6.23 -0.16 -4.97
CA LYS A 67 6.48 -1.46 -5.60
C LYS A 67 6.72 -1.34 -7.11
N ASN A 68 6.15 -0.34 -7.76
CA ASN A 68 6.35 -0.02 -9.17
C ASN A 68 7.67 0.75 -9.45
N GLY A 69 8.49 1.03 -8.43
CA GLY A 69 9.75 1.78 -8.57
C GLY A 69 9.60 3.30 -8.44
N GLU A 70 8.38 3.82 -8.29
CA GLU A 70 8.12 5.24 -7.99
C GLU A 70 8.62 5.58 -6.58
N LYS A 71 9.17 6.78 -6.40
CA LYS A 71 9.49 7.34 -5.08
C LYS A 71 8.41 8.34 -4.70
N ILE A 72 7.78 8.13 -3.56
CA ILE A 72 6.71 8.99 -3.06
C ILE A 72 7.21 9.69 -1.82
N THR A 73 7.11 11.02 -1.79
CA THR A 73 7.44 11.79 -0.58
C THR A 73 6.17 12.07 0.20
N MET A 74 6.15 11.72 1.48
CA MET A 74 4.99 11.89 2.35
C MET A 74 4.62 13.38 2.47
N HIS A 75 3.36 13.70 2.16
CA HIS A 75 2.83 15.05 2.26
C HIS A 75 1.56 15.05 3.13
N GLY A 76 1.67 15.65 4.32
CA GLY A 76 0.65 15.56 5.38
C GLY A 76 0.68 14.19 6.08
N ASP A 77 0.10 14.11 7.27
CA ASP A 77 -0.07 12.87 8.05
C ASP A 77 -1.54 12.73 8.45
N GLU A 78 -2.37 12.33 7.47
CA GLU A 78 -3.84 12.26 7.60
C GLU A 78 -4.31 10.91 8.18
N VAL A 79 -3.53 10.33 9.09
CA VAL A 79 -3.81 9.04 9.74
C VAL A 79 -5.21 9.00 10.38
N GLY A 80 -5.67 10.11 10.97
CA GLY A 80 -7.00 10.20 11.59
C GLY A 80 -8.13 10.12 10.56
N ARG A 81 -7.97 10.77 9.40
CA ARG A 81 -8.91 10.67 8.29
C ARG A 81 -8.96 9.25 7.76
N LEU A 82 -7.81 8.63 7.54
CA LEU A 82 -7.72 7.24 7.08
C LEU A 82 -8.34 6.25 8.09
N ALA A 83 -8.05 6.42 9.38
CA ALA A 83 -8.65 5.60 10.43
C ALA A 83 -10.18 5.72 10.44
N SER A 84 -10.72 6.92 10.22
CA SER A 84 -12.17 7.13 10.11
C SER A 84 -12.78 6.39 8.92
N ILE A 85 -12.05 6.30 7.80
CA ILE A 85 -12.51 5.59 6.60
C ILE A 85 -12.49 4.08 6.81
N LEU A 86 -11.41 3.56 7.40
CA LEU A 86 -11.24 2.13 7.67
C LEU A 86 -12.21 1.57 8.71
N PHE A 87 -12.61 2.40 9.67
CA PHE A 87 -13.49 1.97 10.75
C PHE A 87 -14.98 2.02 10.38
N VAL A 88 -15.34 2.67 9.27
CA VAL A 88 -16.72 2.66 8.76
C VAL A 88 -16.96 1.31 8.06
N PRO A 89 -17.88 0.47 8.56
CA PRO A 89 -18.25 -0.74 7.85
C PRO A 89 -18.93 -0.37 6.52
N ASN A 90 -18.43 -0.92 5.42
CA ASN A 90 -19.10 -0.88 4.11
C ASN A 90 -20.36 -1.74 4.10
#